data_AF-A0A6P1ERV3-F1
#
_entry.id   AF-A0A6P1ERV3-F1
#
_cell.length_a   1.000
_cell.length_b   1.000
_cell.length_c   1.000
_cell.angle_alpha   90.00
_cell.angle_beta   90.00
_cell.angle_gamma   90.00
#
_symmetry.space_group_name_H-M   'P 1'
#
loop_
_entity.id
_entity.type
_entity.pdbx_description
1 polymer ?
#
loop_
_entity_poly.entity_id
_entity_poly.type
_entity_poly.pdbx_seq_one_letter_code
_entity_poly.pdbx_strand_id
1 'polypeptide(L)'
;MKKLCLLLFALFWLAATGCDQEYRNHRAERGKPKITVSDGMLTVRRAPAPNIIVLPNGHMKIDEIEIPLDPSQQALLQGMFGQLQVLRQNTLTDAPPDPAKRSVKIQVPAGMQPIPPDLVQRIPEFKDYTETFDNLQADRH
;
A
#
# COMPACT_ATOMS: atom_id res chain seq x y z
N MET A 1 -2.22 -41.24 37.66
CA MET A 1 -1.68 -41.17 36.28
C MET A 1 -2.53 -40.31 35.31
N LYS A 2 -3.86 -40.22 35.44
CA LYS A 2 -4.71 -39.37 34.56
C LYS A 2 -4.46 -37.85 34.65
N LYS A 3 -4.11 -37.33 35.83
CA LYS A 3 -3.87 -35.89 36.07
C LYS A 3 -2.61 -35.35 35.36
N LEU A 4 -1.60 -36.20 35.20
CA LEU A 4 -0.34 -35.83 34.52
C LEU A 4 -0.54 -35.76 32.99
N CYS A 5 -1.33 -36.68 32.43
CA CYS A 5 -1.68 -36.65 31.01
C CYS A 5 -2.49 -35.41 30.62
N LEU A 6 -3.42 -34.96 31.48
CA LEU A 6 -4.19 -33.73 31.24
C LEU A 6 -3.32 -32.47 31.23
N LEU A 7 -2.32 -32.40 32.12
CA LEU A 7 -1.37 -31.28 32.14
C LEU A 7 -0.48 -31.25 30.89
N LEU A 8 -0.04 -32.41 30.41
CA LEU A 8 0.75 -32.52 29.17
C LEU A 8 -0.07 -32.12 27.93
N PHE A 9 -1.35 -32.49 27.87
CA PHE A 9 -2.25 -32.04 26.79
C PHE A 9 -2.52 -30.53 26.85
N ALA A 10 -2.68 -29.95 28.03
CA ALA A 10 -2.86 -28.51 28.19
C ALA A 10 -1.60 -27.71 27.77
N LEU A 11 -0.41 -28.22 28.07
CA LEU A 11 0.85 -27.61 27.63
C LEU A 11 1.01 -27.66 26.09
N PHE A 12 0.58 -28.75 25.47
CA PHE A 12 0.63 -28.92 24.01
C PHE A 12 -0.30 -27.94 23.29
N TRP A 13 -1.46 -27.63 23.88
CA TRP A 13 -2.41 -26.65 23.34
C TRP A 13 -1.87 -25.21 23.39
N LEU A 14 -1.07 -24.86 24.41
CA LEU A 14 -0.42 -23.55 24.49
C LEU A 14 0.77 -23.42 23.52
N ALA A 15 1.45 -24.52 23.18
CA ALA A 15 2.50 -24.51 22.16
C ALA A 15 1.95 -24.39 20.74
N ALA A 16 0.74 -24.90 20.49
CA ALA A 16 0.08 -24.83 19.18
C ALA A 16 -0.41 -23.43 18.78
N THR A 17 -0.59 -22.50 19.74
CA THR A 17 -0.97 -21.11 19.44
C THR A 17 0.23 -20.23 19.01
N GLY A 18 1.45 -20.76 19.03
CA GLY A 18 2.66 -20.06 18.59
C GLY A 18 2.79 -19.86 17.06
N CYS A 19 2.04 -20.64 16.25
CA CYS A 19 1.98 -20.46 14.79
C CYS A 19 1.32 -19.14 14.35
N ASP A 20 0.66 -18.43 15.27
CA ASP A 20 -0.03 -17.17 14.96
C ASP A 20 0.92 -15.96 14.88
N GLN A 21 2.15 -16.07 15.36
CA GLN A 21 3.04 -14.90 15.43
C GLN A 21 3.47 -14.42 14.03
N GLU A 22 3.84 -15.32 13.12
CA GLU A 22 4.14 -14.97 11.73
C GLU A 22 2.89 -14.44 11.01
N TYR A 23 1.73 -15.06 11.23
CA TYR A 23 0.46 -14.60 10.66
C TYR A 23 0.10 -13.19 11.14
N ARG A 24 0.27 -12.90 12.43
CA ARG A 24 0.05 -11.58 13.03
C ARG A 24 1.04 -10.54 12.49
N ASN A 25 2.31 -10.91 12.32
CA ASN A 25 3.32 -10.03 11.74
C ASN A 25 2.98 -9.71 10.28
N HIS A 26 2.62 -10.71 9.47
CA HIS A 26 2.17 -10.49 8.08
C HIS A 26 0.91 -9.63 8.00
N ARG A 27 -0.04 -9.80 8.93
CA ARG A 27 -1.23 -8.95 9.03
C ARG A 27 -0.86 -7.51 9.36
N ALA A 28 0.03 -7.30 10.32
CA ALA A 28 0.51 -5.97 10.70
C ALA A 28 1.27 -5.28 9.54
N GLU A 29 2.09 -6.02 8.80
CA GLU A 29 2.82 -5.49 7.64
C GLU A 29 1.90 -5.13 6.47
N ARG A 30 0.87 -5.94 6.19
CA ARG A 30 -0.13 -5.65 5.15
C ARG A 30 -1.01 -4.44 5.48
N GLY A 31 -1.21 -4.18 6.77
CA GLY A 31 -2.02 -3.07 7.27
C GLY A 31 -1.32 -1.71 7.27
N LYS A 32 0.00 -1.68 7.01
CA LYS A 32 0.75 -0.41 6.99
C LYS A 32 0.20 0.52 5.90
N PRO A 33 0.02 1.81 6.22
CA PRO A 33 -0.33 2.82 5.23
C PRO A 33 0.66 2.81 4.06
N LYS A 34 0.14 2.85 2.83
CA LYS A 34 0.96 2.76 1.60
C LYS A 34 0.25 3.26 0.37
N ILE A 35 1.03 3.64 -0.63
CA ILE A 35 0.57 3.83 -2.01
C ILE A 35 1.02 2.61 -2.81
N THR A 36 0.06 1.86 -3.32
CA THR A 36 0.31 0.78 -4.27
C THR A 36 0.15 1.33 -5.69
N VAL A 37 1.15 1.08 -6.52
CA VAL A 37 1.23 1.48 -7.92
C VAL A 37 1.04 0.23 -8.77
N SER A 38 -0.12 0.11 -9.41
CA SER A 38 -0.47 -0.99 -10.32
C SER A 38 -0.58 -0.51 -11.77
N ASP A 39 -0.83 -1.42 -12.71
CA ASP A 39 -0.77 -1.10 -14.15
C ASP A 39 -1.78 -0.02 -14.58
N GLY A 40 -2.93 0.06 -13.90
CA GLY A 40 -4.02 0.95 -14.29
C GLY A 40 -4.49 1.92 -13.21
N MET A 41 -3.93 1.90 -12.00
CA MET A 41 -4.34 2.80 -10.92
C MET A 41 -3.28 2.95 -9.84
N LEU A 42 -3.39 4.03 -9.08
CA LEU A 42 -2.75 4.16 -7.77
C LEU A 42 -3.78 3.90 -6.70
N THR A 43 -3.44 3.08 -5.71
CA THR A 43 -4.28 2.84 -4.54
C THR A 43 -3.58 3.34 -3.29
N VAL A 44 -4.12 4.41 -2.72
CA VAL A 44 -3.66 4.99 -1.45
C VAL A 44 -4.47 4.35 -0.34
N ARG A 45 -3.81 3.49 0.43
CA ARG A 45 -4.46 2.71 1.48
C ARG A 45 -3.99 3.17 2.84
N ARG A 46 -4.94 3.49 3.70
CA ARG A 46 -4.73 3.78 5.12
C ARG A 46 -5.83 3.14 5.94
N ALA A 47 -5.57 2.06 6.67
CA ALA A 47 -6.59 1.51 7.56
C ALA A 47 -6.74 2.39 8.82
N PRO A 48 -7.97 2.67 9.32
CA PRO A 48 -9.28 2.18 8.86
C PRO A 48 -10.00 3.13 7.88
N ALA A 49 -9.33 4.13 7.32
CA ALA A 49 -9.89 5.07 6.36
C ALA A 49 -10.22 4.39 5.00
N PRO A 50 -11.14 4.97 4.20
CA PRO A 50 -11.42 4.49 2.84
C PRO A 50 -10.16 4.56 1.96
N ASN A 51 -10.14 3.87 0.82
CA ASN A 51 -9.01 3.95 -0.09
C ASN A 51 -9.20 5.11 -1.07
N ILE A 52 -8.15 5.86 -1.35
CA ILE A 52 -8.15 6.77 -2.50
C ILE A 52 -7.62 5.99 -3.70
N ILE A 53 -8.34 6.06 -4.81
CA ILE A 53 -7.95 5.47 -6.09
C ILE A 53 -7.71 6.61 -7.08
N VAL A 54 -6.53 6.65 -7.68
CA VAL A 54 -6.19 7.61 -8.75
C VAL A 54 -6.04 6.86 -10.07
N LEU A 55 -6.74 7.33 -11.09
CA LEU A 55 -6.76 6.74 -12.42
C LEU A 55 -5.76 7.43 -13.37
N PRO A 56 -5.41 6.82 -14.51
CA PRO A 56 -4.39 7.35 -15.42
C PRO A 56 -4.76 8.69 -16.08
N ASN A 57 -6.06 8.98 -16.14
CA ASN A 57 -6.62 10.23 -16.65
C ASN A 57 -6.71 11.33 -15.57
N GLY A 58 -6.17 11.11 -14.38
CA GLY A 58 -6.21 12.09 -13.28
C GLY A 58 -7.53 12.11 -12.50
N HIS A 59 -8.47 11.22 -12.82
CA HIS A 59 -9.68 11.04 -12.03
C HIS A 59 -9.37 10.38 -10.69
N MET A 60 -10.19 10.69 -9.69
CA MET A 60 -10.01 10.22 -8.32
C MET A 60 -11.31 9.65 -7.77
N LYS A 61 -11.19 8.54 -7.03
CA LYS A 61 -12.28 7.94 -6.27
C LYS A 61 -11.88 7.78 -4.82
N ILE A 62 -12.87 7.85 -3.94
CA ILE A 62 -12.77 7.38 -2.56
C ILE A 62 -13.66 6.14 -2.47
N ASP A 63 -13.03 4.98 -2.28
CA ASP A 63 -13.61 3.67 -2.51
C ASP A 63 -14.33 3.60 -3.88
N GLU A 64 -15.66 3.65 -3.91
CA GLU A 64 -16.47 3.54 -5.14
C GLU A 64 -17.05 4.89 -5.62
N ILE A 65 -16.78 5.98 -4.89
CA ILE A 65 -17.37 7.29 -5.15
C ILE A 65 -16.38 8.17 -5.91
N GLU A 66 -16.75 8.59 -7.11
CA GLU A 66 -15.99 9.57 -7.89
C GLU A 66 -16.00 10.93 -7.20
N ILE A 67 -14.82 11.52 -7.02
CA ILE A 67 -14.67 12.86 -6.47
C ILE A 67 -14.50 13.86 -7.62
N PRO A 68 -15.37 14.87 -7.73
CA PRO A 68 -15.25 15.87 -8.77
C PRO A 68 -14.01 16.73 -8.53
N LEU A 69 -13.09 16.70 -9.50
CA LEU A 69 -11.86 17.48 -9.49
C LEU A 69 -11.90 18.53 -10.60
N ASP A 70 -11.32 19.70 -10.34
CA ASP A 70 -11.08 20.70 -11.36
C ASP A 70 -9.97 20.26 -12.34
N PRO A 71 -9.87 20.85 -13.54
CA PRO A 71 -8.88 20.43 -14.55
C PRO A 71 -7.43 20.51 -14.06
N SER A 72 -7.13 21.46 -13.17
CA SER A 72 -5.78 21.64 -12.64
C SER A 72 -5.41 20.51 -11.66
N GLN A 73 -6.37 20.08 -10.83
CA GLN A 73 -6.23 18.95 -9.91
C GLN A 73 -6.09 17.63 -10.68
N GLN A 74 -6.89 17.43 -11.74
CA GLN A 74 -6.77 16.27 -12.61
C GLN A 74 -5.39 16.19 -13.26
N ALA A 75 -4.89 17.30 -13.80
CA ALA A 75 -3.55 17.36 -14.39
C ALA A 75 -2.45 17.05 -13.36
N LEU A 76 -2.60 17.51 -12.11
CA LEU A 76 -1.69 17.19 -11.02
C LEU A 76 -1.65 15.68 -10.74
N LEU A 77 -2.82 15.05 -10.59
CA LEU A 77 -2.93 13.62 -10.35
C LEU A 77 -2.44 12.78 -11.52
N GLN A 78 -2.70 13.21 -12.76
CA GLN A 78 -2.19 12.57 -13.97
C GLN A 78 -0.65 12.62 -14.02
N GLY A 79 -0.05 13.76 -13.67
CA GLY A 79 1.41 13.89 -13.58
C GLY A 79 2.01 12.97 -12.51
N MET A 80 1.39 12.95 -11.32
CA MET A 80 1.77 12.03 -10.23
C MET A 80 1.68 10.56 -10.67
N PHE A 81 0.59 10.18 -11.35
CA PHE A 81 0.42 8.85 -11.92
C PHE A 81 1.56 8.48 -12.86
N GLY A 82 1.87 9.33 -13.83
CA GLY A 82 2.94 9.07 -14.80
C GLY A 82 4.31 8.87 -14.13
N GLN A 83 4.66 9.73 -13.16
CA GLN A 83 5.93 9.61 -12.44
C GLN A 83 6.02 8.31 -11.63
N LEU A 84 4.96 7.96 -10.91
CA LEU A 84 4.91 6.72 -10.15
C LEU A 84 4.94 5.48 -11.04
N GLN A 85 4.33 5.51 -12.23
CA GLN A 85 4.43 4.41 -13.20
C GLN A 85 5.86 4.21 -13.73
N VAL A 86 6.60 5.29 -13.97
CA VAL A 86 8.02 5.18 -14.36
C VAL A 86 8.83 4.53 -13.24
N LEU A 87 8.65 4.99 -12.01
CA LEU A 87 9.33 4.42 -10.84
C LEU A 87 8.97 2.96 -10.60
N ARG A 88 7.70 2.63 -10.77
CA ARG A 88 7.18 1.26 -10.73
C ARG A 88 7.91 0.39 -11.74
N GLN A 89 7.95 0.80 -13.01
CA GLN A 89 8.58 0.03 -14.08
C GLN A 89 10.07 -0.18 -13.79
N ASN A 90 10.79 0.86 -13.39
CA ASN A 90 12.20 0.77 -13.03
C ASN A 90 12.41 -0.23 -11.88
N THR A 91 11.58 -0.13 -10.82
CA THR A 91 11.64 -1.03 -9.67
C THR A 91 11.40 -2.49 -10.08
N LEU A 92 10.44 -2.74 -10.97
CA LEU A 92 10.12 -4.10 -11.41
C LEU A 92 11.17 -4.70 -12.34
N THR A 93 11.82 -3.89 -13.18
CA THR A 93 12.89 -4.35 -14.08
C THR A 93 14.05 -4.95 -13.29
N ASP A 94 14.40 -4.36 -12.14
CA ASP A 94 15.51 -4.81 -11.30
C ASP A 94 15.09 -5.84 -10.24
N ALA A 95 13.80 -6.06 -10.05
CA ALA A 95 13.30 -6.93 -8.99
C ALA A 95 13.46 -8.42 -9.36
N PRO A 96 13.96 -9.28 -8.44
CA PRO A 96 14.07 -10.71 -8.70
C PRO A 96 12.67 -11.32 -8.92
N PRO A 97 12.51 -12.37 -9.75
CA PRO A 97 11.23 -13.03 -9.92
C PRO A 97 10.65 -13.51 -8.58
N ASP A 98 9.36 -13.25 -8.33
CA ASP A 98 8.64 -13.71 -7.14
C ASP A 98 7.40 -14.53 -7.55
N PRO A 99 7.37 -15.86 -7.32
CA PRO A 99 6.22 -16.71 -7.59
C PRO A 99 4.95 -16.28 -6.86
N ALA A 100 5.09 -15.61 -5.69
CA ALA A 100 3.97 -15.13 -4.90
C ALA A 100 3.51 -13.72 -5.30
N LYS A 101 4.11 -13.12 -6.34
CA LYS A 101 3.74 -11.81 -6.91
C LYS A 101 3.62 -10.69 -5.85
N ARG A 102 4.49 -10.68 -4.84
CA ARG A 102 4.40 -9.69 -3.77
C ARG A 102 4.87 -8.33 -4.29
N SER A 103 4.20 -7.28 -3.82
CA SER A 103 4.60 -5.91 -4.12
C SER A 103 6.03 -5.64 -3.64
N VAL A 104 6.76 -4.83 -4.40
CA VAL A 104 8.15 -4.44 -4.09
C VAL A 104 8.18 -2.98 -3.72
N LYS A 105 8.94 -2.62 -2.68
CA LYS A 105 9.08 -1.22 -2.30
C LYS A 105 9.74 -0.44 -3.44
N ILE A 106 9.09 0.65 -3.86
CA ILE A 106 9.64 1.57 -4.86
C ILE A 106 10.77 2.36 -4.21
N GLN A 107 11.91 2.42 -4.88
CA GLN A 107 13.03 3.28 -4.49
C GLN A 107 12.92 4.60 -5.25
N VAL A 108 12.79 5.69 -4.52
CA VAL A 108 12.76 7.04 -5.10
C VAL A 108 14.20 7.54 -5.22
N PRO A 109 14.68 7.90 -6.43
CA PRO A 109 16.00 8.47 -6.61
C PRO A 109 16.17 9.79 -5.84
N ALA A 110 17.38 10.08 -5.38
CA ALA A 110 17.68 11.33 -4.67
C ALA A 110 17.31 12.55 -5.54
N GLY A 111 16.61 13.52 -4.94
CA GLY A 111 16.16 14.73 -5.63
C GLY A 111 14.83 14.60 -6.40
N MET A 112 14.26 13.39 -6.52
CA MET A 112 12.93 13.20 -7.09
C MET A 112 11.85 13.30 -6.02
N GLN A 113 10.74 13.97 -6.34
CA GLN A 113 9.55 14.07 -5.49
C GLN A 113 8.35 13.55 -6.29
N PRO A 114 8.10 12.22 -6.30
CA PRO A 114 7.03 11.64 -7.10
C PRO A 114 5.63 11.98 -6.56
N ILE A 115 5.54 12.31 -5.28
CA ILE A 115 4.33 12.86 -4.67
C ILE A 115 4.47 14.39 -4.67
N PRO A 116 3.56 15.13 -5.33
CA PRO A 116 3.63 16.59 -5.37
C PRO A 116 3.55 17.20 -3.96
N PRO A 117 4.41 18.17 -3.61
CA PRO A 117 4.44 18.77 -2.28
C PRO A 117 3.18 19.61 -1.97
N ASP A 118 2.50 20.10 -3.00
CA ASP A 118 1.25 20.86 -2.93
C ASP A 118 0.00 19.97 -2.98
N LEU A 119 0.14 18.64 -3.04
CA LEU A 119 -0.97 17.70 -3.21
C LEU A 119 -2.07 17.90 -2.17
N VAL A 120 -1.72 17.97 -0.89
CA VAL A 120 -2.70 18.14 0.20
C VAL A 120 -3.34 19.53 0.20
N GLN A 121 -2.61 20.55 -0.24
CA GLN A 121 -3.15 21.91 -0.32
C GLN A 121 -4.18 22.01 -1.44
N ARG A 122 -3.93 21.33 -2.56
CA ARG A 122 -4.79 21.37 -3.75
C ARG A 122 -5.92 20.35 -3.71
N ILE A 123 -5.70 19.19 -3.09
CA ILE A 123 -6.66 18.08 -2.99
C ILE A 123 -6.72 17.64 -1.52
N PRO A 124 -7.51 18.33 -0.68
CA PRO A 124 -7.55 18.12 0.77
C PRO A 124 -7.97 16.71 1.20
N GLU A 125 -8.58 15.92 0.32
CA GLU A 125 -8.90 14.51 0.53
C GLU A 125 -7.67 13.69 0.95
N PHE A 126 -6.47 14.10 0.52
CA PHE A 126 -5.21 13.45 0.87
C PHE A 126 -4.65 13.81 2.26
N LYS A 127 -5.23 14.81 2.97
CA LYS A 127 -4.68 15.32 4.24
C LYS A 127 -4.42 14.21 5.27
N ASP A 128 -5.32 13.24 5.30
CA ASP A 128 -5.33 12.15 6.26
C ASP A 128 -4.47 10.97 5.80
N TYR A 129 -3.85 11.03 4.62
CA TYR A 129 -3.09 9.95 3.98
C TYR A 129 -1.60 10.26 3.83
N THR A 130 -1.10 11.35 4.42
CA THR A 130 0.31 11.77 4.33
C THR A 130 1.28 10.68 4.80
N GLU A 131 0.90 9.87 5.77
CA GLU A 131 1.69 8.71 6.24
C GLU A 131 1.91 7.62 5.19
N THR A 132 1.13 7.61 4.10
CA THR A 132 1.33 6.68 2.97
C THR A 132 2.45 7.12 2.03
N PHE A 133 2.82 8.41 2.03
CA PHE A 133 3.68 9.01 1.00
C PHE A 133 5.12 8.46 1.03
N ASP A 134 5.57 8.00 2.20
CA ASP A 134 6.90 7.39 2.39
C ASP A 134 6.93 5.88 2.09
N ASN A 135 5.78 5.28 1.80
CA ASN A 135 5.64 3.83 1.58
C ASN A 135 5.02 3.53 0.22
N LEU A 136 5.82 3.73 -0.82
CA LEU A 136 5.47 3.44 -2.21
C LEU A 136 5.77 1.97 -2.54
N GLN A 137 4.82 1.29 -3.18
CA GLN A 137 4.88 -0.13 -3.48
C GLN A 137 4.53 -0.39 -4.95
N ALA A 138 5.38 -1.08 -5.69
CA ALA A 138 5.14 -1.52 -7.06
C ALA A 138 4.48 -2.90 -7.03
N ASP A 139 3.30 -3.02 -7.63
CA ASP A 139 2.54 -4.28 -7.65
C ASP A 139 2.97 -5.24 -8.77
N ARG A 140 3.31 -6.49 -8.48
CA ARG A 140 3.70 -7.45 -9.54
C ARG A 140 2.46 -8.14 -10.11
N HIS A 141 1.60 -7.45 -10.84
CA HIS A 141 0.43 -8.10 -11.46
C HIS A 141 0.80 -9.35 -12.29
#